data_AF-A0A0R1NEX7-F1
#
_entry.id   AF-A0A0R1NEX7-F1
#
_cell.length_a   1.000
_cell.length_b   1.000
_cell.length_c   1.000
_cell.angle_alpha   90.00
_cell.angle_beta   90.00
_cell.angle_gamma   90.00
#
_symmetry.space_group_name_H-M   'P 1'
#
loop_
_entity.id
_entity.type
_entity.pdbx_description
1 polymer ?
#
loop_
_entity_poly.entity_id
_entity_poly.type
_entity_poly.pdbx_seq_one_letter_code
_entity_poly.pdbx_strand_id
1 'polypeptide(L)'
;MGDYSLITSADGIYRLDYPTTSDDWKLTKLSNKETSDIAAADINNDGKAEYLAIEGFHGSYIRIYNDQFKTLYYSEPKTPFGHAIWGGNIGKNQYFVFGFRQGAQNLELIGSKDGDITTQIIDKQVGPSNATIFSKDNKLYLLSANRESNEVAIYHITDF
;
A
#
# COMPACT_ATOMS: atom_id res chain seq x y z
N MET A 1 17.08 -8.38 -11.37
CA MET A 1 17.39 -8.43 -9.93
C MET A 1 16.69 -9.65 -9.37
N GLY A 2 17.28 -10.37 -8.41
CA GLY A 2 16.59 -11.49 -7.76
C GLY A 2 15.39 -11.01 -6.93
N ASP A 3 14.49 -11.93 -6.60
CA ASP A 3 13.37 -11.67 -5.71
C ASP A 3 13.88 -11.24 -4.33
N TYR A 4 13.16 -10.33 -3.67
CA TYR A 4 13.48 -9.85 -2.33
C TYR A 4 12.20 -9.63 -1.54
N SER A 5 12.34 -9.58 -0.22
CA SER A 5 11.27 -9.15 0.69
C SER A 5 11.56 -7.77 1.26
N LEU A 6 10.49 -7.02 1.57
CA LEU A 6 10.57 -5.84 2.40
C LEU A 6 10.19 -6.20 3.83
N ILE A 7 10.96 -5.67 4.78
CA ILE A 7 10.72 -5.82 6.22
C ILE A 7 10.50 -4.42 6.79
N THR A 8 9.38 -4.22 7.46
CA THR A 8 9.01 -2.99 8.16
C THR A 8 9.17 -3.17 9.67
N SER A 9 9.53 -2.10 10.37
CA SER A 9 9.76 -2.12 11.81
C SER A 9 9.77 -0.71 12.39
N ALA A 10 9.86 -0.63 13.72
CA ALA A 10 10.17 0.61 14.44
C ALA A 10 11.49 1.25 13.99
N ASP A 11 12.48 0.45 13.56
CA ASP A 11 13.77 0.94 13.08
C ASP A 11 13.76 1.36 11.61
N GLY A 12 12.67 1.08 10.89
CA GLY A 12 12.44 1.49 9.52
C GLY A 12 12.26 0.34 8.54
N ILE A 13 12.61 0.60 7.28
CA ILE A 13 12.36 -0.32 6.16
C ILE A 13 13.68 -0.94 5.72
N TYR A 14 13.67 -2.25 5.55
CA TYR A 14 14.79 -3.04 5.10
C TYR A 14 14.41 -3.88 3.88
N ARG A 15 15.35 -4.02 2.95
CA ARG A 15 15.32 -5.02 1.88
C ARG A 15 16.07 -6.25 2.36
N LEU A 16 15.42 -7.39 2.30
CA LEU A 16 16.02 -8.70 2.52
C LEU A 16 16.19 -9.40 1.18
N ASP A 17 17.41 -9.41 0.67
CA ASP A 17 17.79 -10.21 -0.49
C ASP A 17 17.89 -11.69 -0.09
N TYR A 18 17.25 -12.55 -0.87
CA TYR A 18 17.27 -14.00 -0.66
C TYR A 18 18.66 -14.57 -0.93
N PRO A 19 19.05 -15.65 -0.23
CA PRO A 19 20.34 -16.28 -0.43
C PRO A 19 20.34 -16.97 -1.79
N THR A 20 21.52 -17.08 -2.39
CA THR A 20 21.76 -17.88 -3.58
C THR A 20 22.68 -19.05 -3.23
N THR A 21 23.11 -19.82 -4.22
CA THR A 21 24.16 -20.82 -4.01
C THR A 21 25.52 -20.21 -3.65
N SER A 22 25.76 -18.94 -4.02
CA SER A 22 27.02 -18.23 -3.82
C SER A 22 27.00 -17.20 -2.69
N ASP A 23 25.82 -16.72 -2.32
CA ASP A 23 25.66 -15.57 -1.42
C ASP A 23 24.65 -15.88 -0.31
N ASP A 24 24.93 -15.43 0.91
CA ASP A 24 24.02 -15.55 2.05
C ASP A 24 22.95 -14.43 2.03
N TRP A 25 21.97 -14.51 2.92
CA TRP A 25 20.97 -13.47 3.14
C TRP A 25 21.63 -12.10 3.35
N LYS A 26 21.16 -11.08 2.63
CA LYS A 26 21.63 -9.71 2.79
C LYS A 26 20.50 -8.79 3.21
N LEU A 27 20.69 -8.13 4.34
CA LEU A 27 19.78 -7.12 4.85
C LEU A 27 20.34 -5.72 4.55
N THR A 28 19.61 -4.94 3.76
CA THR A 28 19.97 -3.55 3.39
C THR A 28 18.94 -2.60 3.96
N LYS A 29 19.36 -1.62 4.77
CA LYS A 29 18.46 -0.57 5.27
C LYS A 29 18.13 0.43 4.16
N LEU A 30 16.86 0.68 3.94
CA LEU A 30 16.33 1.56 2.88
C LEU A 30 15.81 2.89 3.46
N SER A 31 15.20 2.83 4.65
CA SER A 31 14.65 3.99 5.36
C SER A 31 14.83 3.82 6.86
N ASN A 32 15.01 4.94 7.57
CA ASN A 32 15.05 5.00 9.03
C ASN A 32 13.72 5.46 9.65
N LYS A 33 12.66 5.58 8.85
CA LYS A 33 11.33 6.00 9.30
C LYS A 33 10.58 4.79 9.83
N GLU A 34 10.20 4.83 11.10
CA GLU A 34 9.30 3.85 11.71
C GLU A 34 8.14 3.55 10.76
N THR A 35 7.97 2.28 10.39
CA THR A 35 6.98 1.85 9.40
C THR A 35 6.31 0.59 9.91
N SER A 36 4.98 0.56 9.90
CA SER A 36 4.20 -0.63 10.26
C SER A 36 4.01 -1.55 9.05
N ASP A 37 3.49 -1.01 7.96
CA ASP A 37 3.18 -1.76 6.75
C ASP A 37 3.71 -1.07 5.50
N ILE A 38 3.97 -1.87 4.47
CA ILE A 38 4.43 -1.40 3.15
C ILE A 38 3.79 -2.23 2.04
N ALA A 39 3.41 -1.56 0.94
CA ALA A 39 2.98 -2.20 -0.30
C ALA A 39 3.75 -1.63 -1.48
N ALA A 40 3.96 -2.44 -2.51
CA ALA A 40 4.65 -2.05 -3.75
C ALA A 40 3.68 -2.08 -4.93
N ALA A 41 3.73 -1.05 -5.78
CA ALA A 41 2.99 -0.97 -7.03
C ALA A 41 3.66 0.05 -7.98
N ASP A 42 3.70 -0.25 -9.28
CA ASP A 42 4.13 0.69 -10.34
C ASP A 42 2.93 1.57 -10.73
N ILE A 43 2.64 2.60 -9.93
CA ILE A 43 1.42 3.40 -10.07
C ILE A 43 1.52 4.46 -11.16
N ASN A 44 2.72 4.72 -11.67
CA ASN A 44 2.99 5.67 -12.76
C ASN A 44 3.30 4.99 -14.11
N ASN A 45 3.39 3.65 -14.14
CA ASN A 45 3.67 2.83 -15.32
C ASN A 45 5.06 3.08 -15.95
N ASP A 46 6.07 3.41 -15.15
CA ASP A 46 7.46 3.61 -15.61
C ASP A 46 8.31 2.33 -15.58
N GLY A 47 7.72 1.20 -15.14
CA GLY A 47 8.37 -0.09 -15.01
C GLY A 47 9.09 -0.29 -13.68
N LYS A 48 8.96 0.64 -12.73
CA LYS A 48 9.56 0.58 -11.40
C LYS A 48 8.50 0.73 -10.34
N ALA A 49 8.70 0.05 -9.21
CA ALA A 49 7.74 0.11 -8.12
C ALA A 49 7.89 1.41 -7.31
N GLU A 50 6.76 2.04 -7.03
CA GLU A 50 6.59 2.90 -5.87
C GLU A 50 6.24 2.07 -4.63
N TYR A 51 6.47 2.66 -3.45
CA TYR A 51 6.15 2.01 -2.18
C TYR A 51 5.28 2.90 -1.30
N LEU A 52 4.05 2.47 -1.04
CA LEU A 52 3.19 3.06 -0.03
C LEU A 52 3.55 2.48 1.34
N ALA A 53 3.88 3.35 2.28
CA ALA A 53 4.26 3.00 3.64
C ALA A 53 3.35 3.71 4.67
N ILE A 54 2.97 2.98 5.72
CA ILE A 54 2.29 3.56 6.89
C ILE A 54 3.37 3.94 7.90
N GLU A 55 3.62 5.24 8.05
CA GLU A 55 4.67 5.78 8.92
C GLU A 55 4.15 5.93 10.36
N GLY A 56 4.98 5.51 11.32
CA GLY A 56 4.54 5.18 12.68
C GLY A 56 3.96 3.76 12.75
N PHE A 57 3.97 3.12 13.92
CA PHE A 57 3.28 1.85 14.11
C PHE A 57 1.75 2.05 14.02
N HIS A 58 1.20 1.80 12.82
CA HIS A 58 -0.13 2.19 12.41
C HIS A 58 -0.44 3.66 12.69
N GLY A 59 0.48 4.55 12.29
CA GLY A 59 0.39 5.98 12.57
C GLY A 59 -0.65 6.71 11.73
N SER A 60 -0.59 8.04 11.80
CA SER A 60 -1.48 8.98 11.10
C SER A 60 -0.97 9.43 9.73
N TYR A 61 0.17 8.89 9.28
CA TYR A 61 0.85 9.34 8.08
C TYR A 61 1.04 8.20 7.10
N ILE A 62 0.83 8.51 5.83
CA ILE A 62 1.34 7.68 4.74
C ILE A 62 2.46 8.41 4.01
N ARG A 63 3.41 7.63 3.52
CA ARG A 63 4.48 8.10 2.65
C ARG A 63 4.53 7.23 1.41
N ILE A 64 4.69 7.86 0.25
CA ILE A 64 4.97 7.15 -0.99
C ILE A 64 6.41 7.42 -1.37
N TYR A 65 7.16 6.35 -1.56
CA TYR A 65 8.53 6.37 -2.04
C TYR A 65 8.61 5.98 -3.52
N ASN A 66 9.62 6.48 -4.22
CA ASN A 66 10.03 5.91 -5.51
C ASN A 66 10.92 4.66 -5.33
N ASP A 67 11.39 4.10 -6.44
CA ASP A 67 12.22 2.88 -6.46
C ASP A 67 13.57 3.01 -5.72
N GLN A 68 14.08 4.23 -5.51
CA GLN A 68 15.28 4.50 -4.70
C GLN A 68 14.97 5.00 -3.29
N PHE A 69 13.76 4.77 -2.78
CA PHE A 69 13.34 5.19 -1.44
C PHE A 69 13.41 6.71 -1.19
N LYS A 70 13.29 7.52 -2.25
CA LYS A 70 13.07 8.97 -2.14
C LYS A 70 11.58 9.25 -1.99
N THR A 71 11.23 10.19 -1.11
CA THR A 71 9.83 10.58 -0.89
C THR A 71 9.28 11.28 -2.13
N LEU A 72 8.18 10.73 -2.68
CA LEU A 72 7.34 11.37 -3.69
C LEU A 72 6.16 12.10 -3.05
N TYR A 73 5.60 11.53 -1.99
CA TYR A 73 4.45 12.07 -1.29
C TYR A 73 4.52 11.79 0.21
N TYR A 74 3.99 12.71 1.01
CA TYR A 74 3.82 12.57 2.44
C TYR A 74 2.50 13.22 2.84
N SER A 75 1.63 12.49 3.52
CA SER A 75 0.30 13.00 3.86
C SER A 75 0.32 13.97 5.03
N GLU A 76 -0.72 14.80 5.11
CA GLU A 76 -1.09 15.48 6.35
C GLU A 76 -1.60 14.47 7.39
N PRO A 77 -1.50 14.75 8.71
CA PRO A 77 -1.98 13.87 9.79
C PRO A 77 -3.51 13.94 9.96
N LYS A 78 -4.25 13.79 8.86
CA LYS A 78 -5.70 14.02 8.88
C LYS A 78 -6.48 12.90 9.59
N THR A 79 -5.91 11.71 9.62
CA THR A 79 -6.62 10.50 10.05
C THR A 79 -5.67 9.58 10.80
N PRO A 80 -5.89 9.36 12.11
CA PRO A 80 -5.09 8.42 12.88
C PRO A 80 -5.39 6.98 12.43
N PHE A 81 -4.40 6.10 12.57
CA PHE A 81 -4.56 4.65 12.44
C PHE A 81 -4.75 4.13 11.00
N GLY A 82 -3.75 4.30 10.14
CA GLY A 82 -3.68 3.56 8.85
C GLY A 82 -3.51 2.06 9.08
N HIS A 83 -4.22 1.21 8.32
CA HIS A 83 -4.17 -0.25 8.58
C HIS A 83 -4.41 -1.13 7.34
N ALA A 84 -5.49 -0.92 6.58
CA ALA A 84 -5.70 -1.70 5.37
C ALA A 84 -4.75 -1.18 4.30
N ILE A 85 -3.91 -2.05 3.74
CA ILE A 85 -2.98 -1.69 2.67
C ILE A 85 -2.83 -2.85 1.67
N TRP A 86 -2.87 -2.52 0.39
CA TRP A 86 -2.65 -3.44 -0.71
C TRP A 86 -2.08 -2.68 -1.90
N GLY A 87 -1.26 -3.35 -2.71
CA GLY A 87 -0.71 -2.80 -3.95
C GLY A 87 -0.70 -3.87 -5.03
N GLY A 88 -1.03 -3.48 -6.26
CA GLY A 88 -0.97 -4.38 -7.41
C GLY A 88 -1.89 -3.99 -8.56
N ASN A 89 -2.10 -4.95 -9.46
CA ASN A 89 -2.83 -4.74 -10.70
C ASN A 89 -4.34 -4.56 -10.49
N ILE A 90 -4.88 -3.49 -11.07
CA ILE A 90 -6.31 -3.33 -11.34
C ILE A 90 -6.45 -3.07 -12.84
N GLY A 91 -6.86 -4.11 -13.58
CA GLY A 91 -6.82 -4.08 -15.03
C GLY A 91 -5.37 -4.07 -15.56
N LYS A 92 -5.05 -3.06 -16.35
CA LYS A 92 -3.71 -2.90 -16.97
C LYS A 92 -2.76 -2.01 -16.17
N ASN A 93 -3.30 -1.26 -15.20
CA ASN A 93 -2.54 -0.32 -14.38
C ASN A 93 -2.38 -0.90 -12.97
N GLN A 94 -1.45 -0.33 -12.19
CA GLN A 94 -1.32 -0.66 -10.77
C GLN A 94 -1.77 0.51 -9.90
N TYR A 95 -2.29 0.14 -8.73
CA TYR A 95 -2.79 1.08 -7.73
C TYR A 95 -2.45 0.57 -6.34
N PHE A 96 -2.54 1.46 -5.36
CA PHE A 96 -2.70 1.07 -3.97
C PHE A 96 -4.16 1.14 -3.54
N VAL A 97 -4.57 0.21 -2.69
CA VAL A 97 -5.78 0.33 -1.87
C VAL A 97 -5.33 0.57 -0.44
N PHE A 98 -5.93 1.57 0.20
CA PHE A 98 -5.54 1.99 1.53
C PHE A 98 -6.75 2.36 2.38
N GLY A 99 -6.67 2.18 3.70
CA GLY A 99 -7.72 2.66 4.57
C GLY A 99 -7.32 2.83 6.04
N PHE A 100 -8.07 3.71 6.69
CA PHE A 100 -7.87 4.10 8.08
C PHE A 100 -8.90 3.42 8.98
N ARG A 101 -8.51 3.02 10.20
CA ARG A 101 -9.44 2.50 11.22
C ARG A 101 -9.98 3.58 12.16
N GLN A 102 -9.42 4.77 12.14
CA GLN A 102 -9.92 5.90 12.93
C GLN A 102 -10.02 7.18 12.08
N GLY A 103 -10.66 8.21 12.64
CA GLY A 103 -10.92 9.46 11.93
C GLY A 103 -11.92 9.28 10.79
N ALA A 104 -11.53 9.63 9.56
CA ALA A 104 -12.41 9.55 8.40
C ALA A 104 -12.81 8.11 8.03
N GLN A 105 -12.03 7.11 8.46
CA GLN A 105 -12.36 5.69 8.28
C GLN A 105 -12.68 5.32 6.83
N ASN A 106 -12.07 6.02 5.87
CA ASN A 106 -12.27 5.79 4.45
C ASN A 106 -11.52 4.54 3.98
N LEU A 107 -12.06 3.94 2.94
CA LEU A 107 -11.35 3.05 2.02
C LEU A 107 -11.06 3.84 0.75
N GLU A 108 -9.80 3.88 0.33
CA GLU A 108 -9.30 4.78 -0.71
C GLU A 108 -8.47 4.01 -1.75
N LEU A 109 -8.59 4.45 -3.00
CA LEU A 109 -7.73 4.06 -4.11
C LEU A 109 -6.69 5.16 -4.32
N ILE A 110 -5.43 4.78 -4.44
CA ILE A 110 -4.32 5.71 -4.69
C ILE A 110 -3.63 5.28 -5.99
N GLY A 111 -3.43 6.22 -6.90
CA GLY A 111 -2.72 6.01 -8.16
C GLY A 111 -1.88 7.23 -8.54
N SER A 112 -1.40 7.27 -9.78
CA SER A 112 -0.72 8.43 -10.34
C SER A 112 -1.37 8.91 -11.63
N LYS A 113 -1.33 10.23 -11.86
CA LYS A 113 -1.70 10.85 -13.12
C LYS A 113 -0.71 11.97 -13.43
N ASP A 114 -0.11 11.92 -14.62
CA ASP A 114 0.89 12.90 -15.08
C ASP A 114 2.06 13.11 -14.10
N GLY A 115 2.41 12.07 -13.32
CA GLY A 115 3.45 12.09 -12.30
C GLY A 115 2.99 12.53 -10.90
N ASP A 116 1.78 13.06 -10.77
CA ASP A 116 1.21 13.46 -9.48
C ASP A 116 0.45 12.31 -8.83
N ILE A 117 0.49 12.24 -7.49
CA ILE A 117 -0.28 11.27 -6.72
C ILE A 117 -1.75 11.69 -6.69
N THR A 118 -2.63 10.73 -6.95
CA THR A 118 -4.09 10.92 -6.93
C THR A 118 -4.74 9.97 -5.93
N THR A 119 -5.81 10.44 -5.29
CA THR A 119 -6.60 9.65 -4.34
C THR A 119 -8.08 9.72 -4.69
N GLN A 120 -8.75 8.58 -4.68
CA GLN A 120 -10.20 8.45 -4.83
C GLN A 120 -10.77 7.70 -3.63
N ILE A 121 -11.83 8.23 -3.03
CA ILE A 121 -12.56 7.52 -1.98
C ILE A 121 -13.44 6.44 -2.63
N ILE A 122 -13.27 5.19 -2.20
CA ILE A 122 -14.10 4.04 -2.58
C ILE A 122 -15.33 3.99 -1.66
N ASP A 123 -15.10 4.08 -0.36
CA ASP A 123 -16.15 4.04 0.67
C ASP A 123 -15.76 4.88 1.90
N LYS A 124 -16.75 5.36 2.65
CA LYS A 124 -16.56 6.29 3.77
C LYS A 124 -17.03 5.68 5.09
N GLN A 125 -16.33 5.96 6.18
CA GLN A 125 -16.73 5.55 7.53
C GLN A 125 -16.91 4.03 7.70
N VAL A 126 -16.11 3.23 7.00
CA VAL A 126 -16.15 1.76 7.06
C VAL A 126 -15.05 1.16 7.94
N GLY A 127 -13.94 1.87 8.12
CA GLY A 127 -12.86 1.48 9.02
C GLY A 127 -12.24 0.12 8.67
N PRO A 128 -11.62 -0.02 7.48
CA PRO A 128 -11.12 -1.30 7.01
C PRO A 128 -9.89 -1.74 7.79
N SER A 129 -9.86 -3.02 8.16
CA SER A 129 -8.74 -3.68 8.84
C SER A 129 -7.84 -4.45 7.88
N ASN A 130 -8.38 -4.86 6.73
CA ASN A 130 -7.63 -5.48 5.65
C ASN A 130 -8.40 -5.27 4.33
N ALA A 131 -7.67 -5.21 3.23
CA ALA A 131 -8.21 -5.09 1.89
C ALA A 131 -7.38 -5.96 0.93
N THR A 132 -8.04 -6.61 -0.02
CA THR A 132 -7.36 -7.35 -1.08
C THR A 132 -8.16 -7.34 -2.36
N ILE A 133 -7.46 -7.35 -3.50
CA ILE A 133 -8.10 -7.50 -4.80
C ILE A 133 -7.90 -8.93 -5.30
N PHE A 134 -8.99 -9.51 -5.81
CA PHE A 134 -8.98 -10.83 -6.40
C PHE A 134 -9.77 -10.85 -7.72
N SER A 135 -9.43 -11.80 -8.58
CA SER A 135 -10.16 -12.06 -9.81
C SER A 135 -11.03 -13.30 -9.66
N LYS A 136 -12.23 -13.26 -10.24
CA LYS A 136 -13.13 -14.40 -10.36
C LYS A 136 -13.98 -14.24 -11.61
N ASP A 137 -14.09 -15.29 -12.43
CA ASP A 137 -14.92 -15.31 -13.64
C ASP A 137 -14.66 -14.12 -14.59
N ASN A 138 -13.38 -13.79 -14.83
CA ASN A 138 -12.92 -12.63 -15.62
C ASN A 138 -13.38 -11.25 -15.10
N LYS A 139 -13.76 -11.16 -13.82
CA LYS A 139 -14.11 -9.92 -13.13
C LYS A 139 -13.15 -9.67 -11.99
N LEU A 140 -12.94 -8.40 -11.68
CA LEU A 140 -12.12 -7.96 -10.56
C LEU A 140 -13.00 -7.52 -9.40
N TYR A 141 -12.58 -7.89 -8.20
CA TYR A 141 -13.27 -7.60 -6.97
C TYR A 141 -12.30 -7.09 -5.91
N LEU A 142 -12.73 -6.08 -5.17
CA LEU A 142 -12.09 -5.65 -3.93
C LEU A 142 -12.86 -6.26 -2.76
N LEU A 143 -12.17 -7.04 -1.92
CA LEU A 143 -12.68 -7.52 -0.64
C LEU A 143 -12.14 -6.62 0.46
N SER A 144 -13.01 -6.08 1.31
CA SER A 144 -12.64 -5.26 2.46
C SER A 144 -13.25 -5.80 3.75
N ALA A 145 -12.40 -6.00 4.76
CA ALA A 145 -12.83 -6.37 6.11
C ALA A 145 -13.07 -5.08 6.93
N ASN A 146 -14.29 -4.56 6.87
CA ASN A 146 -14.71 -3.29 7.47
C ASN A 146 -15.00 -3.48 8.96
N ARG A 147 -13.94 -3.41 9.77
CA ARG A 147 -13.98 -3.80 11.18
C ARG A 147 -14.84 -2.86 12.02
N GLU A 148 -14.80 -1.57 11.72
CA GLU A 148 -15.49 -0.55 12.53
C GLU A 148 -16.98 -0.47 12.19
N SER A 149 -17.37 -0.81 10.96
CA SER A 149 -18.78 -0.90 10.57
C SER A 149 -19.38 -2.32 10.73
N ASN A 150 -18.57 -3.31 11.11
CA ASN A 150 -18.94 -4.72 11.28
C ASN A 150 -19.43 -5.40 9.98
N GLU A 151 -18.75 -5.13 8.87
CA GLU A 151 -19.12 -5.64 7.56
C GLU A 151 -17.94 -6.36 6.88
N VAL A 152 -18.27 -7.29 5.99
CA VAL A 152 -17.34 -7.76 4.96
C VAL A 152 -17.93 -7.33 3.63
N ALA A 153 -17.27 -6.38 2.97
CA ALA A 153 -17.75 -5.79 1.73
C ALA A 153 -17.00 -6.38 0.54
N ILE A 154 -17.74 -6.65 -0.55
CA ILE A 154 -17.18 -7.03 -1.85
C ILE A 154 -17.63 -5.98 -2.86
N TYR A 155 -16.68 -5.25 -3.41
CA TYR A 155 -16.90 -4.26 -4.47
C TYR A 155 -16.56 -4.90 -5.81
N HIS A 156 -17.47 -4.84 -6.78
CA HIS A 156 -17.19 -5.22 -8.16
C HIS A 156 -16.55 -4.03 -8.87
N ILE A 157 -15.34 -4.22 -9.39
CA ILE A 157 -14.60 -3.16 -10.07
C ILE A 157 -14.98 -3.19 -11.56
N THR A 158 -15.56 -2.11 -12.07
CA THR A 158 -16.08 -2.04 -13.45
C THR A 158 -15.31 -1.09 -14.37
N ASP A 159 -14.62 -0.09 -13.83
CA ASP A 159 -13.95 0.96 -14.59
C ASP A 159 -12.45 0.98 -14.25
N PHE A 160 -11.58 0.66 -15.21
CA PHE A 160 -10.11 0.68 -15.11
C PHE A 160 -9.42 0.66 -16.49
#